data_AF-A0A6G0R6L9-F1
#
_entry.id   AF-A0A6G0R6L9-F1
#
_cell.length_a   1.000
_cell.length_b   1.000
_cell.length_c   1.000
_cell.angle_alpha   90.00
_cell.angle_beta   90.00
_cell.angle_gamma   90.00
#
_symmetry.space_group_name_H-M   'P 1'
#
loop_
_entity.id
_entity.type
_entity.pdbx_description
1 polymer ?
#
loop_
_entity_poly.entity_id
_entity_poly.type
_entity_poly.pdbx_seq_one_letter_code
_entity_poly.pdbx_strand_id
1 'polypeptide(L)'
;MNLKVVTGLDNGAAKQALLKLAAEKAACFPKDGLCLDGPVELLLEHAIRCEDKTIFDSVVNVFKEVDASLLEYVATTISQSIRDMDPTNERYPVLASIVSKRIEWLKSQIEVLDKPFTWEMSDAEFSDNAKVQAFLRCLHENDQERTQIQRISRRTELRSRLDAQQSKERFVRDASEFNKR
;
A
#
# COMPACT_ATOMS: atom_id res chain seq x y z
N MET A 1 0.88 -7.83 24.28
CA MET A 1 1.79 -8.98 24.45
C MET A 1 3.14 -8.59 23.88
N ASN A 2 4.25 -8.76 24.63
CA ASN A 2 5.56 -8.35 24.14
C ASN A 2 6.20 -9.48 23.31
N LEU A 3 5.99 -9.45 22.00
CA LEU A 3 6.52 -10.45 21.08
C LEU A 3 8.04 -10.40 20.93
N LYS A 4 8.73 -9.37 21.45
CA LYS A 4 10.21 -9.36 21.50
C LYS A 4 10.78 -10.49 22.36
N VAL A 5 9.99 -11.06 23.28
CA VAL A 5 10.44 -12.22 24.08
C VAL A 5 10.61 -13.47 23.21
N VAL A 6 9.88 -13.57 22.08
CA VAL A 6 9.95 -14.70 21.15
C VAL A 6 11.35 -14.84 20.51
N THR A 7 12.07 -13.73 20.31
CA THR A 7 13.41 -13.76 19.71
C THR A 7 14.46 -14.40 20.64
N GLY A 8 14.21 -14.41 21.95
CA GLY A 8 15.09 -15.02 22.95
C GLY A 8 14.77 -16.47 23.28
N LEU A 9 13.72 -17.05 22.70
CA LEU A 9 13.32 -18.44 22.93
C LEU A 9 13.90 -19.36 21.87
N ASP A 10 14.38 -20.52 22.31
CA ASP A 10 14.75 -21.62 21.43
C ASP A 10 13.56 -22.07 20.57
N ASN A 11 13.84 -22.66 19.41
CA ASN A 11 12.83 -23.19 18.49
C ASN A 11 12.20 -24.49 19.04
N GLY A 12 11.53 -24.41 20.18
CA GLY A 12 10.87 -25.52 20.86
C GLY A 12 9.44 -25.19 21.30
N ALA A 13 8.88 -26.08 22.12
CA ALA A 13 7.47 -26.04 22.53
C ALA A 13 7.03 -24.70 23.15
N ALA A 14 7.90 -24.05 23.92
CA ALA A 14 7.60 -22.76 24.55
C ALA A 14 7.35 -21.65 23.51
N LYS A 15 8.19 -21.58 22.47
CA LYS A 15 8.06 -20.61 21.38
C LYS A 15 6.79 -20.86 20.58
N GLN A 16 6.51 -22.12 20.25
CA GLN A 16 5.30 -22.51 19.52
C GLN A 16 4.02 -22.18 20.31
N ALA A 17 3.97 -22.49 21.60
CA ALA A 17 2.83 -22.18 22.46
C ALA A 17 2.59 -20.67 22.56
N LEU A 18 3.67 -19.88 22.65
CA LEU A 18 3.59 -18.43 22.70
C LEU A 18 3.09 -17.84 21.37
N LEU A 19 3.59 -18.33 20.23
CA LEU A 19 3.12 -17.90 18.91
C LEU A 19 1.65 -18.26 18.67
N LYS A 20 1.23 -19.46 19.09
CA LYS A 20 -0.17 -19.87 19.02
C LYS A 20 -1.07 -18.96 19.85
N LEU A 21 -0.69 -18.68 21.11
CA LEU A 21 -1.42 -17.75 21.97
C LEU A 21 -1.48 -16.34 21.36
N ALA A 22 -0.38 -15.88 20.75
CA ALA A 22 -0.33 -14.59 20.07
C ALA A 22 -1.30 -14.52 18.89
N ALA A 23 -1.35 -15.58 18.08
CA ALA A 23 -2.26 -15.70 16.93
C ALA A 23 -3.73 -15.72 17.36
N GLU A 24 -4.06 -16.49 18.40
CA GLU A 24 -5.40 -16.52 19.00
C GLU A 24 -5.81 -15.14 19.53
N LYS A 25 -4.89 -14.43 20.21
CA LYS A 25 -5.13 -13.06 20.66
C LYS A 25 -5.30 -12.10 19.49
N ALA A 26 -4.46 -12.21 18.46
CA ALA A 26 -4.53 -11.38 17.25
C ALA A 26 -5.91 -11.51 16.57
N ALA A 27 -6.44 -12.73 16.47
CA ALA A 27 -7.77 -12.99 15.91
C ALA A 27 -8.92 -12.32 16.68
N CYS A 28 -8.73 -11.97 17.97
CA CYS A 28 -9.74 -11.31 18.78
C CYS A 28 -9.74 -9.77 18.68
N PHE A 29 -8.74 -9.15 18.05
CA PHE A 29 -8.71 -7.70 17.93
C PHE A 29 -9.58 -7.20 16.77
N PRO A 30 -10.09 -5.95 16.86
CA PRO A 30 -10.70 -5.29 15.72
C PRO A 30 -9.73 -5.28 14.54
N LYS A 31 -10.20 -5.75 13.38
CA LYS A 31 -9.40 -5.87 12.15
C LYS A 31 -8.75 -4.54 11.74
N ASP A 32 -9.40 -3.43 12.11
CA ASP A 32 -9.00 -2.06 11.79
C ASP A 32 -7.75 -1.59 12.56
N GLY A 33 -7.40 -2.24 13.68
CA GLY A 33 -6.26 -1.86 14.54
C GLY A 33 -5.06 -2.81 14.43
N LEU A 34 -5.20 -3.95 13.75
CA LEU A 34 -4.20 -5.02 13.79
C LEU A 34 -2.91 -4.68 13.04
N CYS A 35 -2.95 -3.89 11.97
CA CYS A 35 -1.76 -3.64 11.16
C CYS A 35 -1.09 -2.29 11.41
N LEU A 36 -1.43 -1.64 12.53
CA LEU A 36 -0.88 -0.32 12.92
C LEU A 36 0.25 -0.41 13.95
N ASP A 37 0.58 -1.61 14.46
CA ASP A 37 1.51 -1.76 15.58
C ASP A 37 2.57 -2.87 15.34
N GLY A 38 3.81 -2.59 15.78
CA GLY A 38 5.00 -3.44 15.55
C GLY A 38 4.95 -4.88 16.10
N PRO A 39 4.15 -5.24 17.12
CA PRO A 39 4.02 -6.64 17.55
C PRO A 39 3.47 -7.58 16.48
N VAL A 40 2.64 -7.07 15.55
CA VAL A 40 1.98 -7.90 14.53
C VAL A 40 2.92 -8.28 13.39
N GLU A 41 3.85 -7.39 13.06
CA GLU A 41 4.99 -7.67 12.17
C GLU A 41 5.86 -8.81 12.74
N LEU A 42 6.26 -8.71 14.01
CA LEU A 42 7.05 -9.74 14.68
C LEU A 42 6.35 -11.10 14.72
N LEU A 43 5.02 -11.10 14.92
CA LEU A 43 4.23 -12.33 14.88
C LEU A 43 4.30 -13.00 13.51
N LEU A 44 4.15 -12.23 12.44
CA LEU A 44 4.20 -12.75 11.08
C LEU A 44 5.60 -13.23 10.70
N GLU A 45 6.65 -12.47 11.03
CA GLU A 45 8.04 -12.86 10.79
C GLU A 45 8.34 -14.21 11.45
N HIS A 46 7.96 -14.37 12.72
CA HIS A 46 8.17 -15.61 13.45
C HIS A 46 7.30 -16.76 12.91
N ALA A 47 6.08 -16.49 12.47
CA ALA A 47 5.22 -17.51 11.87
C ALA A 47 5.77 -18.02 10.53
N ILE A 48 6.30 -17.14 9.68
CA ILE A 48 6.92 -17.50 8.40
C ILE A 48 8.11 -18.44 8.61
N ARG A 49 8.92 -18.19 9.66
CA ARG A 49 10.10 -18.99 10.02
C ARG A 49 9.76 -20.23 10.84
N CYS A 50 8.54 -20.37 11.33
CA CYS A 50 8.14 -21.52 12.14
C CYS A 50 7.99 -22.76 11.25
N GLU A 51 8.44 -23.92 11.70
CA GLU A 51 8.23 -25.18 10.98
C GLU A 51 6.76 -25.65 11.08
N ASP A 52 6.06 -25.24 12.15
CA ASP A 52 4.67 -25.59 12.38
C ASP A 52 3.74 -24.86 11.41
N LYS A 53 3.20 -25.63 10.45
CA LYS A 53 2.25 -25.15 9.45
C LYS A 53 0.96 -24.61 10.06
N THR A 54 0.50 -25.17 11.17
CA THR A 54 -0.75 -24.74 11.81
C THR A 54 -0.63 -23.34 12.40
N ILE A 55 0.54 -23.00 12.95
CA ILE A 55 0.85 -21.66 13.45
C ILE A 55 0.91 -20.67 12.28
N PHE A 56 1.60 -21.05 11.20
CA PHE A 56 1.66 -20.24 9.98
C PHE A 56 0.25 -19.94 9.44
N ASP A 57 -0.57 -20.98 9.24
CA ASP A 57 -1.92 -20.84 8.69
C ASP A 57 -2.82 -19.99 9.60
N SER A 58 -2.72 -20.17 10.92
CA SER A 58 -3.47 -19.39 11.90
C SER A 58 -3.13 -17.90 11.82
N VAL A 59 -1.84 -17.56 11.80
CA VAL A 59 -1.37 -16.17 11.72
C VAL A 59 -1.74 -15.55 10.37
N VAL A 60 -1.52 -16.27 9.28
CA VAL A 60 -1.78 -15.76 7.93
C VAL A 60 -3.27 -15.55 7.67
N ASN A 61 -4.15 -16.40 8.22
CA ASN A 61 -5.59 -16.21 8.10
C ASN A 61 -6.08 -14.91 8.76
N VAL A 62 -5.40 -14.42 9.80
CA VAL A 62 -5.72 -13.10 10.36
C VAL A 62 -5.58 -12.00 9.30
N PHE A 63 -4.53 -12.06 8.48
CA PHE A 63 -4.21 -11.01 7.51
C PHE A 63 -4.99 -11.08 6.20
N LYS A 64 -5.48 -12.26 5.81
CA LYS A 64 -6.35 -12.40 4.62
C LYS A 64 -7.60 -11.52 4.72
N GLU A 65 -8.10 -11.40 5.95
CA GLU A 65 -9.32 -10.70 6.31
C GLU A 65 -9.15 -9.20 6.57
N VAL A 66 -7.91 -8.71 6.70
CA VAL A 66 -7.63 -7.30 6.98
C VAL A 66 -7.82 -6.46 5.72
N ASP A 67 -8.33 -5.24 5.89
CA ASP A 67 -8.48 -4.29 4.79
C ASP A 67 -7.15 -3.99 4.09
N ALA A 68 -7.18 -3.90 2.77
CA ALA A 68 -5.97 -3.72 1.97
C ALA A 68 -5.25 -2.39 2.24
N SER A 69 -5.96 -1.36 2.72
CA SER A 69 -5.39 -0.07 3.13
C SER A 69 -4.46 -0.19 4.33
N LEU A 70 -4.69 -1.17 5.21
CA LEU A 70 -3.96 -1.38 6.46
C LEU A 70 -2.79 -2.35 6.32
N LEU A 71 -2.68 -3.07 5.21
CA LEU A 71 -1.66 -4.11 5.00
C LEU A 71 -0.23 -3.59 4.74
N GLU A 72 0.08 -2.32 4.96
CA GLU A 72 1.37 -1.72 4.58
C GLU A 72 2.57 -2.43 5.22
N TYR A 73 2.63 -2.49 6.56
CA TYR A 73 3.73 -3.11 7.29
C TYR A 73 3.84 -4.62 7.01
N VAL A 74 2.68 -5.28 6.94
CA VAL A 74 2.57 -6.72 6.64
C VAL A 74 3.11 -7.01 5.24
N ALA A 75 2.73 -6.22 4.23
CA ALA A 75 3.18 -6.41 2.85
C ALA A 75 4.70 -6.21 2.72
N THR A 76 5.29 -5.27 3.46
CA THR A 76 6.75 -5.06 3.49
C THR A 76 7.46 -6.27 4.10
N THR A 77 6.98 -6.75 5.25
CA THR A 77 7.54 -7.92 5.95
C THR A 77 7.49 -9.18 5.07
N ILE A 78 6.36 -9.39 4.40
CA ILE A 78 6.18 -10.50 3.47
C ILE A 78 7.11 -10.36 2.26
N SER A 79 7.21 -9.17 1.68
CA SER A 79 8.06 -8.93 0.51
C SER A 79 9.55 -9.20 0.81
N GLN A 80 10.00 -8.88 2.02
CA GLN A 80 11.35 -9.23 2.48
C GLN A 80 11.50 -10.74 2.64
N SER A 81 10.51 -11.41 3.25
CA SER A 81 10.54 -12.85 3.49
C SER A 81 10.48 -13.69 2.22
N ILE A 82 9.70 -13.25 1.23
CA ILE A 82 9.53 -13.94 -0.06
C ILE A 82 10.81 -13.87 -0.91
N ARG A 83 11.61 -12.80 -0.78
CA ARG A 83 12.84 -12.61 -1.58
C ARG A 83 13.81 -13.78 -1.46
N ASP A 84 13.90 -14.34 -0.26
CA ASP A 84 14.81 -15.44 0.06
C ASP A 84 14.11 -16.81 0.06
N MET A 85 12.80 -16.85 -0.24
CA MET A 85 11.98 -18.06 -0.22
C MET A 85 11.95 -18.73 -1.59
N ASP A 86 12.14 -20.05 -1.62
CA ASP A 86 11.97 -20.85 -2.84
C ASP A 86 10.52 -20.71 -3.36
N PRO A 87 10.30 -20.36 -4.64
CA PRO A 87 8.97 -20.30 -5.25
C PRO A 87 8.17 -21.60 -5.19
N THR A 88 8.83 -22.75 -5.03
CA THR A 88 8.19 -24.06 -4.84
C THR A 88 7.70 -24.30 -3.42
N ASN A 89 8.06 -23.43 -2.47
CA ASN A 89 7.60 -23.50 -1.09
C ASN A 89 6.07 -23.29 -1.02
N GLU A 90 5.37 -24.18 -0.33
CA GLU A 90 3.91 -24.14 -0.18
C GLU A 90 3.36 -22.84 0.46
N ARG A 91 4.20 -22.09 1.19
CA ARG A 91 3.87 -20.81 1.83
C ARG A 91 3.91 -19.64 0.85
N TYR A 92 4.72 -19.75 -0.20
CA TYR A 92 4.92 -18.71 -1.20
C TYR A 92 3.59 -18.20 -1.79
N PRO A 93 2.71 -19.05 -2.35
CA PRO A 93 1.46 -18.56 -2.96
C PRO A 93 0.53 -17.89 -1.94
N VAL A 94 0.54 -18.36 -0.69
CA VAL A 94 -0.29 -17.78 0.37
C VAL A 94 0.19 -16.37 0.71
N LEU A 95 1.49 -16.21 0.91
CA LEU A 95 2.10 -14.92 1.21
C LEU A 95 1.97 -13.94 0.03
N ALA A 96 2.18 -14.43 -1.19
CA ALA A 96 2.02 -13.64 -2.41
C ALA A 96 0.59 -13.10 -2.56
N SER A 97 -0.44 -13.87 -2.17
CA SER A 97 -1.84 -13.41 -2.26
C SER A 97 -2.13 -12.16 -1.40
N ILE A 98 -1.50 -12.05 -0.23
CA ILE A 98 -1.65 -10.89 0.67
C ILE A 98 -0.99 -9.65 0.05
N VAL A 99 0.21 -9.83 -0.50
CA VAL A 99 0.92 -8.74 -1.19
C VAL A 99 0.15 -8.29 -2.44
N SER A 100 -0.41 -9.23 -3.21
CA SER A 100 -1.25 -8.91 -4.38
C SER A 100 -2.47 -8.08 -4.00
N LYS A 101 -3.16 -8.42 -2.90
CA LYS A 101 -4.29 -7.63 -2.38
C LYS A 101 -3.89 -6.17 -2.11
N ARG A 102 -2.71 -5.94 -1.53
CA ARG A 102 -2.16 -4.59 -1.31
C ARG A 102 -1.81 -3.89 -2.62
N ILE A 103 -1.20 -4.60 -3.58
CA ILE A 103 -0.85 -4.05 -4.90
C ILE A 103 -2.12 -3.60 -5.64
N GLU A 104 -3.18 -4.40 -5.65
CA GLU A 104 -4.45 -4.05 -6.29
C GLU A 104 -5.08 -2.80 -5.66
N TRP A 105 -5.06 -2.70 -4.33
CA TRP A 105 -5.51 -1.49 -3.64
C TRP A 105 -4.67 -0.27 -4.05
N LEU A 106 -3.34 -0.38 -4.06
CA LEU A 106 -2.46 0.72 -4.47
C LEU A 106 -2.73 1.15 -5.93
N LYS A 107 -2.97 0.20 -6.84
CA LYS A 107 -3.37 0.52 -8.21
C LYS A 107 -4.67 1.33 -8.25
N SER A 108 -5.67 0.93 -7.46
CA SER A 108 -6.93 1.70 -7.37
C SER A 108 -6.73 3.13 -6.87
N GLN A 109 -5.78 3.34 -5.94
CA GLN A 109 -5.45 4.69 -5.47
C GLN A 109 -4.76 5.51 -6.55
N ILE A 110 -3.86 4.90 -7.34
CA ILE A 110 -3.19 5.56 -8.46
C ILE A 110 -4.18 5.91 -9.57
N GLU A 111 -5.11 5.02 -9.91
CA GLU A 111 -6.14 5.28 -10.91
C GLU A 111 -7.02 6.49 -10.56
N VAL A 112 -7.27 6.73 -9.27
CA VAL A 112 -7.96 7.95 -8.80
C VAL A 112 -7.12 9.20 -9.08
N LEU A 113 -5.80 9.12 -8.93
CA LEU A 113 -4.87 10.22 -9.20
C LEU A 113 -4.65 10.48 -10.68
N ASP A 114 -4.79 9.46 -11.53
CA ASP A 114 -4.71 9.59 -13.00
C ASP A 114 -5.96 10.27 -13.60
N LYS A 115 -7.01 10.51 -12.81
CA LYS A 115 -8.14 11.31 -13.26
C LYS A 115 -7.69 12.76 -13.41
N PRO A 116 -7.89 13.39 -14.58
CA PRO A 116 -7.56 14.79 -14.75
C PRO A 116 -8.37 15.62 -13.75
N PHE A 117 -7.70 16.58 -13.12
CA PHE A 117 -8.35 17.54 -12.24
C PHE A 117 -9.54 18.19 -12.95
N THR A 118 -10.72 18.10 -12.32
CA THR A 118 -11.94 18.77 -12.79
C THR A 118 -12.24 19.97 -11.89
N TRP A 119 -12.66 21.07 -12.51
CA TRP A 119 -13.20 22.23 -11.80
C TRP A 119 -14.68 22.04 -11.40
N GLU A 120 -15.27 20.88 -11.72
CA GLU A 120 -16.65 20.57 -11.36
C GLU A 120 -16.77 20.29 -9.85
N MET A 121 -17.65 21.04 -9.20
CA MET A 121 -18.07 20.87 -7.82
C MET A 121 -19.59 20.98 -7.79
N SER A 122 -20.28 19.84 -7.86
CA SER A 122 -21.75 19.77 -8.01
C SER A 122 -22.51 20.44 -6.85
N ASP A 123 -21.86 20.54 -5.69
CA ASP A 123 -22.36 21.07 -4.43
C ASP A 123 -21.87 22.50 -4.13
N ALA A 124 -20.96 23.06 -4.92
CA ALA A 124 -20.32 24.37 -4.68
C ALA A 124 -21.31 25.51 -4.38
N GLU A 125 -21.32 26.07 -3.17
CA GLU A 125 -22.22 27.17 -2.78
C GLU A 125 -21.45 28.49 -2.63
N PHE A 126 -21.83 29.52 -3.39
CA PHE A 126 -21.22 30.86 -3.36
C PHE A 126 -22.32 31.92 -3.38
N SER A 127 -22.84 32.24 -2.20
CA SER A 127 -23.93 33.23 -1.99
C SER A 127 -23.64 34.59 -2.62
N ASP A 128 -22.38 35.00 -2.63
CA ASP A 128 -21.95 36.33 -3.04
C ASP A 128 -21.55 36.37 -4.54
N ASN A 129 -21.49 35.20 -5.20
CA ASN A 129 -21.03 35.09 -6.58
C ASN A 129 -21.69 33.93 -7.34
N ALA A 130 -22.91 34.18 -7.79
CA ALA A 130 -23.70 33.23 -8.59
C ALA A 130 -22.99 32.76 -9.86
N LYS A 131 -22.11 33.57 -10.46
CA LYS A 131 -21.33 33.20 -11.65
C LYS A 131 -20.29 32.13 -11.35
N VAL A 132 -19.58 32.26 -10.23
CA VAL A 132 -18.60 31.26 -9.77
C VAL A 132 -19.33 29.96 -9.39
N GLN A 133 -20.44 30.05 -8.67
CA GLN A 133 -21.28 28.90 -8.35
C GLN A 133 -21.77 28.16 -9.60
N ALA A 134 -22.30 28.89 -10.60
CA ALA A 134 -22.73 28.29 -11.86
C ALA A 134 -21.57 27.66 -12.64
N PHE A 135 -20.41 28.33 -12.68
CA PHE A 135 -19.20 27.82 -13.33
C PHE A 135 -18.73 26.50 -12.70
N LEU A 136 -18.78 26.36 -11.38
CA LEU A 136 -18.35 25.15 -10.67
C LEU A 136 -19.41 24.03 -10.71
N ARG A 137 -20.71 24.36 -10.69
CA ARG A 137 -21.81 23.36 -10.68
C ARG A 137 -22.21 22.84 -12.06
N CYS A 138 -21.95 23.55 -13.15
CA CYS A 138 -22.39 23.15 -14.49
C CYS A 138 -21.24 23.06 -15.51
N LEU A 139 -21.21 21.94 -16.26
CA LEU A 139 -20.21 21.63 -17.27
C LEU A 139 -20.47 22.24 -18.66
N HIS A 140 -21.63 22.89 -18.90
CA HIS A 140 -22.19 22.99 -20.26
C HIS A 140 -22.38 24.40 -20.87
N GLU A 141 -22.19 25.51 -20.15
CA GLU A 141 -22.58 26.84 -20.70
C GLU A 141 -21.42 27.70 -21.26
N ASN A 142 -20.15 27.39 -20.96
CA ASN A 142 -19.00 28.17 -21.45
C ASN A 142 -17.85 27.27 -21.94
N ASP A 143 -18.09 26.55 -23.03
CA ASP A 143 -17.16 25.56 -23.60
C ASP A 143 -15.80 26.14 -24.00
N GLN A 144 -15.73 27.41 -24.41
CA GLN A 144 -14.50 28.01 -24.93
C GLN A 144 -13.48 28.35 -23.84
N GLU A 145 -13.90 28.98 -22.75
CA GLU A 145 -13.05 29.29 -21.60
C GLU A 145 -12.61 28.01 -20.87
N ARG A 146 -13.51 27.02 -20.75
CA ARG A 146 -13.19 25.70 -20.21
C ARG A 146 -12.18 24.94 -21.07
N THR A 147 -12.35 24.96 -22.40
CA THR A 147 -11.40 24.33 -23.33
C THR A 147 -10.01 24.99 -23.21
N GLN A 148 -9.94 26.30 -22.99
CA GLN A 148 -8.67 26.99 -22.76
C GLN A 148 -8.04 26.61 -21.41
N ILE A 149 -8.80 26.59 -20.32
CA ILE A 149 -8.31 26.20 -18.99
C ILE A 149 -7.84 24.74 -18.99
N GLN A 150 -8.61 23.82 -19.56
CA GLN A 150 -8.21 22.41 -19.70
C GLN A 150 -6.95 22.26 -20.55
N ARG A 151 -6.81 23.03 -21.64
CA ARG A 151 -5.59 23.05 -22.46
C ARG A 151 -4.38 23.54 -21.67
N ILE A 152 -4.54 24.58 -20.85
CA ILE A 152 -3.45 25.11 -20.01
C ILE A 152 -3.05 24.07 -18.96
N SER A 153 -4.01 23.51 -18.21
CA SER A 153 -3.74 22.46 -17.21
C SER A 153 -3.03 21.25 -17.83
N ARG A 154 -3.52 20.76 -18.98
CA ARG A 154 -2.91 19.63 -19.69
C ARG A 154 -1.49 19.92 -20.16
N ARG A 155 -1.20 21.15 -20.60
CA ARG A 155 0.17 21.57 -20.96
C ARG A 155 1.09 21.63 -19.75
N THR A 156 0.61 22.10 -18.61
CA THR A 156 1.37 22.15 -17.35
C THR A 156 1.70 20.75 -16.83
N GLU A 157 0.73 19.84 -16.92
CA GLU A 157 0.90 18.45 -16.52
C GLU A 157 1.89 17.70 -17.42
N LEU A 158 1.80 17.87 -18.74
CA LEU A 158 2.76 17.31 -19.70
C LEU A 158 4.19 17.83 -19.48
N ARG A 159 4.34 19.12 -19.14
CA ARG A 159 5.63 19.70 -18.76
C ARG A 159 6.20 19.03 -17.50
N SER A 160 5.37 18.90 -16.46
CA SER A 160 5.79 18.25 -15.20
C SER A 160 6.23 16.80 -15.42
N ARG A 161 5.53 16.04 -16.28
CA ARG A 161 5.91 14.67 -16.65
C ARG A 161 7.22 14.62 -17.43
N LEU A 162 7.42 15.54 -18.37
CA LEU A 162 8.66 15.63 -19.13
C LEU A 162 9.85 15.96 -18.22
N ASP A 163 9.67 16.89 -17.27
CA ASP A 163 10.71 17.27 -16.31
C ASP A 163 11.06 16.08 -15.40
N ALA A 164 10.06 15.33 -14.91
CA ALA A 164 10.27 14.13 -14.11
C ALA A 164 11.03 13.03 -14.88
N GLN A 165 10.73 12.86 -16.17
CA GLN A 165 11.40 11.89 -17.03
C GLN A 165 12.87 12.28 -17.30
N GLN A 166 13.13 13.56 -17.60
CA GLN A 166 14.49 14.07 -17.77
C GLN A 166 15.32 13.99 -16.47
N SER A 167 14.67 14.15 -15.31
CA SER A 167 15.34 14.01 -14.02
C SER A 167 15.73 12.54 -13.74
N LYS A 168 14.86 11.58 -14.10
CA LYS A 168 15.19 10.15 -14.04
C LYS A 168 16.34 9.77 -14.99
N GLU A 169 16.33 10.28 -16.22
CA GLU A 169 17.38 9.98 -17.20
C GLU A 169 18.75 10.54 -16.80
N ARG A 170 18.79 11.73 -16.17
CA ARG A 170 20.02 12.28 -15.59
C ARG A 170 20.56 11.41 -14.46
N PHE A 171 19.70 11.03 -13.52
CA PHE A 171 20.09 10.17 -12.40
C PHE A 171 20.67 8.83 -12.86
N VAL A 172 20.07 8.19 -13.87
CA VAL A 172 20.57 6.94 -14.44
C VAL A 172 21.93 7.13 -15.12
N ARG A 173 22.13 8.25 -15.82
CA ARG A 173 23.40 8.58 -16.47
C ARG A 173 24.52 8.79 -15.45
N ASP A 174 24.25 9.57 -14.40
CA ASP A 174 25.21 9.87 -13.34
C ASP A 174 25.60 8.58 -12.57
N ALA A 175 24.64 7.70 -12.30
CA ALA A 175 24.89 6.39 -11.70
C ALA A 175 25.75 5.48 -12.60
N SER A 176 25.56 5.56 -13.93
CA SER A 176 26.35 4.78 -14.90
C SER A 176 27.78 5.30 -15.09
N GLU A 177 28.02 6.60 -14.86
CA GLU A 177 29.35 7.21 -14.87
C GLU A 177 30.12 6.93 -13.58
N PHE A 178 29.42 6.86 -12.43
CA PHE A 178 30.01 6.49 -11.16
C PHE A 178 30.53 5.03 -11.14
N ASN A 179 29.82 4.10 -11.79
CA ASN A 179 30.21 2.70 -11.88
C ASN A 179 31.36 2.40 -12.87
N LYS A 180 31.85 3.42 -13.60
CA LYS A 180 32.96 3.32 -14.56
C LYS A 180 34.29 3.87 -14.03
N ARG A 181 34.32 4.40 -12.82
CA ARG A 181 35.52 4.87 -12.11
C ARG A 181 35.93 3.85 -11.06
#